data_AF-A0A1Y2DS98-F1
#
_entry.id   AF-A0A1Y2DS98-F1
#
_cell.length_a   1.000
_cell.length_b   1.000
_cell.length_c   1.000
_cell.angle_alpha   90.00
_cell.angle_beta   90.00
_cell.angle_gamma   90.00
#
_symmetry.space_group_name_H-M   'P 1'
#
loop_
_entity.id
_entity.type
_entity.pdbx_description
1 polymer ?
#
loop_
_entity_poly.entity_id
_entity_poly.type
_entity_poly.pdbx_seq_one_letter_code
_entity_poly.pdbx_strand_id
1 'polypeptide(L)'
;MKENGIIPPISAHSTPSGIAGRLSYFYKLFGPSFTIDTACSTGASALHSACRSLQFGDCDLSVVTGVKYLYSSSEFHRTSVARMTSPHGRCATFDKDADGFAPGEGCVTLILKRLEDAVRDGDNILFVILGTSSWSKWFKTMD
;
A
#
# COMPACT_ATOMS: atom_id res chain seq x y z
N MET A 1 -25.58 -24.05 -24.91
CA MET A 1 -25.78 -22.58 -24.96
C MET A 1 -24.43 -21.94 -25.21
N LYS A 2 -24.26 -21.30 -26.38
CA LYS A 2 -23.09 -20.47 -26.67
C LYS A 2 -23.27 -19.16 -25.92
N GLU A 3 -22.54 -18.96 -24.84
CA GLU A 3 -22.50 -17.68 -24.13
C GLU A 3 -21.24 -16.93 -24.57
N ASN A 4 -21.50 -15.96 -25.43
CA ASN A 4 -20.67 -14.89 -25.99
C ASN A 4 -19.32 -14.67 -25.31
N GLY A 5 -18.25 -14.75 -26.12
CA GLY A 5 -16.86 -14.48 -25.77
C GLY A 5 -16.55 -13.03 -25.35
N ILE A 6 -17.26 -12.54 -24.34
CA ILE A 6 -16.89 -11.36 -23.57
C ILE A 6 -16.07 -11.89 -22.40
N ILE A 7 -14.74 -11.86 -22.55
CA ILE A 7 -13.85 -11.84 -21.39
C ILE A 7 -14.39 -10.73 -20.47
N PRO A 8 -14.78 -11.01 -19.20
CA PRO A 8 -15.21 -9.95 -18.31
C PRO A 8 -14.11 -8.90 -18.31
N PRO A 9 -14.43 -7.61 -18.50
CA PRO A 9 -13.40 -6.61 -18.67
C PRO A 9 -12.59 -6.60 -17.36
N ILE A 10 -11.29 -6.90 -17.48
CA ILE A 10 -10.33 -6.96 -16.36
C ILE A 10 -10.45 -5.71 -15.47
N SER A 11 -10.91 -4.59 -16.03
CA SER A 11 -11.23 -3.33 -15.34
C SER A 11 -12.14 -3.47 -14.12
N ALA A 12 -13.09 -4.41 -14.08
CA ALA A 12 -13.91 -4.63 -12.89
C ALA A 12 -13.12 -5.28 -11.74
N HIS A 13 -12.12 -6.12 -12.07
CA HIS A 13 -11.22 -6.74 -11.10
C HIS A 13 -10.08 -5.82 -10.68
N SER A 14 -9.72 -4.81 -11.47
CA SER A 14 -8.58 -3.92 -11.22
C SER A 14 -8.91 -2.64 -10.44
N THR A 15 -10.14 -2.45 -9.97
CA THR A 15 -10.47 -1.26 -9.17
C THR A 15 -9.66 -1.26 -7.86
N PRO A 16 -9.01 -0.14 -7.48
CA PRO A 16 -8.24 -0.07 -6.24
C PRO A 16 -9.06 -0.47 -5.02
N SER A 17 -10.29 0.03 -4.90
CA SER A 17 -11.23 -0.32 -3.83
C SER A 17 -11.58 -1.81 -3.79
N GLY A 18 -11.55 -2.50 -4.93
CA GLY A 18 -11.83 -3.92 -5.01
C GLY A 18 -10.79 -4.78 -4.28
N ILE A 19 -9.57 -4.28 -4.07
CA ILE A 19 -8.50 -5.04 -3.39
C ILE A 19 -8.89 -5.33 -1.94
N ALA A 20 -9.22 -4.27 -1.18
CA ALA A 20 -9.62 -4.40 0.21
C ALA A 20 -10.95 -5.16 0.35
N GLY A 21 -11.93 -4.83 -0.49
CA GLY A 21 -13.25 -5.50 -0.48
C GLY A 21 -13.18 -6.99 -0.75
N ARG A 22 -12.29 -7.45 -1.64
CA ARG A 22 -12.08 -8.88 -1.92
C ARG A 22 -11.51 -9.64 -0.73
N LEU A 23 -10.53 -9.07 -0.02
CA LEU A 23 -9.98 -9.68 1.19
C LEU A 23 -11.06 -9.77 2.28
N SER A 24 -11.81 -8.69 2.51
CA SER A 24 -12.91 -8.69 3.48
C SER A 24 -13.97 -9.73 3.14
N TYR A 25 -14.38 -9.81 1.87
CA TYR A 25 -15.36 -10.80 1.41
C TYR A 25 -14.86 -12.23 1.59
N PHE A 26 -13.64 -12.54 1.12
CA PHE A 26 -13.09 -13.89 1.13
C PHE A 26 -12.88 -14.42 2.54
N TYR A 27 -12.31 -13.59 3.44
CA TYR A 27 -12.06 -13.97 4.83
C TYR A 27 -13.23 -13.68 5.77
N LYS A 28 -14.36 -13.19 5.25
CA LYS A 28 -15.56 -12.81 6.03
C LYS A 28 -15.23 -11.84 7.18
N LEU A 29 -14.47 -10.80 6.87
CA LEU A 29 -14.09 -9.74 7.80
C LEU A 29 -15.15 -8.64 7.79
N PHE A 30 -15.56 -8.19 8.97
CA PHE A 30 -16.64 -7.20 9.14
C PHE A 30 -16.18 -5.83 9.65
N GLY A 31 -14.86 -5.64 9.84
CA GLY A 31 -14.27 -4.35 10.24
C GLY A 31 -14.11 -3.36 9.08
N PRO A 32 -13.46 -2.21 9.32
CA PRO A 32 -13.18 -1.21 8.29
C PRO A 32 -12.44 -1.81 7.08
N SER A 33 -12.88 -1.46 5.86
CA SER A 33 -12.32 -1.96 4.61
C SER A 33 -12.22 -0.84 3.58
N PHE A 34 -11.00 -0.44 3.24
CA PHE A 34 -10.74 0.67 2.32
C PHE A 34 -9.36 0.55 1.69
N THR A 35 -9.12 1.34 0.65
CA THR A 35 -7.83 1.43 -0.04
C THR A 35 -7.31 2.86 0.05
N ILE A 36 -6.04 3.01 0.39
CA ILE A 36 -5.34 4.29 0.43
C ILE A 36 -4.43 4.38 -0.79
N ASP A 37 -4.41 5.55 -1.42
CA ASP A 37 -3.38 5.92 -2.39
C ASP A 37 -2.82 7.29 -2.02
N THR A 38 -1.58 7.31 -1.54
CA THR A 38 -0.79 8.52 -1.28
C THR A 38 0.52 8.47 -2.09
N ALA A 39 0.50 7.82 -3.26
CA ALA A 39 1.66 7.56 -4.09
C ALA A 39 2.78 6.80 -3.34
N CYS A 40 3.99 7.37 -3.25
CA CYS A 40 5.17 6.67 -2.72
C CYS A 40 5.06 6.34 -1.22
N SER A 41 4.21 7.04 -0.47
CA SER A 41 4.00 6.82 0.97
C SER A 41 2.81 5.89 1.29
N THR A 42 2.16 5.31 0.28
CA THR A 42 0.94 4.50 0.46
C THR A 42 1.06 3.43 1.54
N GLY A 43 2.18 2.68 1.56
CA GLY A 43 2.40 1.65 2.58
C GLY A 43 2.45 2.22 4.01
N ALA A 44 3.17 3.32 4.21
CA ALA A 44 3.28 3.97 5.51
C ALA A 44 1.95 4.61 5.97
N SER A 45 1.21 5.22 5.04
CA SER A 45 -0.12 5.78 5.30
C SER A 45 -1.13 4.69 5.68
N ALA A 46 -1.14 3.56 4.97
CA ALA A 46 -1.99 2.42 5.28
C ALA A 46 -1.67 1.83 6.65
N LEU A 47 -0.37 1.70 6.97
CA LEU A 47 0.08 1.24 8.28
C LEU A 47 -0.36 2.20 9.39
N HIS A 48 -0.23 3.51 9.18
CA HIS A 48 -0.67 4.53 10.13
C HIS A 48 -2.19 4.44 10.40
N SER A 49 -3.01 4.34 9.35
CA SER A 49 -4.45 4.19 9.50
C SER A 49 -4.82 2.91 10.24
N ALA A 50 -4.17 1.78 9.95
CA ALA A 50 -4.40 0.52 10.65
C ALA A 50 -4.04 0.60 12.15
N CYS A 51 -2.90 1.21 12.48
CA CYS A 51 -2.52 1.46 13.87
C CYS A 51 -3.57 2.32 14.59
N ARG A 52 -4.11 3.36 13.93
CA ARG A 52 -5.16 4.21 14.51
C ARG A 52 -6.45 3.44 14.74
N SER A 53 -6.91 2.65 13.78
CA SER A 53 -8.11 1.82 13.96
C SER A 53 -7.98 0.82 15.11
N LEU A 54 -6.81 0.19 15.27
CA LEU A 54 -6.54 -0.69 16.42
C LEU A 54 -6.53 0.07 17.75
N GLN A 55 -5.91 1.27 17.79
CA GLN A 55 -5.80 2.09 19.00
C GLN A 55 -7.15 2.67 19.45
N PHE A 56 -8.02 3.04 18.50
CA PHE A 56 -9.36 3.56 18.82
C PHE A 56 -10.42 2.48 19.01
N GLY A 57 -10.09 1.21 18.78
CA GLY A 57 -11.04 0.10 18.92
C GLY A 57 -12.04 -0.03 17.78
N ASP A 58 -11.74 0.55 16.60
CA ASP A 58 -12.53 0.31 15.38
C ASP A 58 -12.37 -1.15 14.90
N CYS A 59 -11.27 -1.80 15.26
CA CYS A 59 -11.02 -3.23 15.07
C CYS A 59 -10.03 -3.79 16.10
N ASP A 60 -10.00 -5.12 16.22
CA ASP A 60 -9.06 -5.85 17.09
C ASP A 60 -7.91 -6.51 16.33
N LEU A 61 -8.10 -6.68 15.01
CA LEU A 61 -7.12 -7.18 14.06
C LEU A 61 -7.22 -6.35 12.78
N SER A 62 -6.07 -6.00 12.20
CA SER A 62 -6.00 -5.28 10.94
C SER A 62 -5.13 -6.03 9.94
N VAL A 63 -5.61 -6.11 8.69
CA VAL A 63 -4.86 -6.66 7.56
C VAL A 63 -4.41 -5.49 6.69
N VAL A 64 -3.10 -5.25 6.64
CA VAL A 64 -2.51 -4.19 5.82
C VAL A 64 -1.79 -4.82 4.67
N THR A 65 -2.23 -4.56 3.45
CA THR A 65 -1.59 -5.08 2.24
C THR A 65 -1.24 -3.94 1.29
N GLY A 66 -0.14 -4.10 0.56
CA GLY A 66 0.30 -3.18 -0.48
C GLY A 66 0.89 -3.94 -1.64
N VAL A 67 0.51 -3.54 -2.85
CA VAL A 67 1.00 -4.12 -4.10
C VAL A 67 1.40 -3.01 -5.07
N LYS A 68 2.58 -3.15 -5.67
CA LYS A 68 3.00 -2.38 -6.85
C LYS A 68 3.32 -3.35 -7.96
N TYR A 69 2.64 -3.18 -9.08
CA TYR A 69 2.86 -3.95 -10.29
C TYR A 69 2.91 -2.98 -11.48
N LEU A 70 3.94 -3.10 -12.30
CA LEU A 70 4.24 -2.26 -13.46
C LEU A 70 3.67 -2.93 -14.71
N TYR A 71 2.35 -3.04 -14.76
CA TYR A 71 1.65 -3.71 -15.86
C TYR A 71 1.85 -3.03 -17.23
N SER A 72 2.01 -1.70 -17.24
CA SER A 72 2.08 -0.92 -18.47
C SER A 72 3.36 -0.10 -18.54
N SER A 73 3.97 -0.09 -19.73
CA SER A 73 5.10 0.79 -20.06
C SER A 73 4.76 2.28 -19.97
N SER A 74 3.47 2.65 -19.93
CA SER A 74 3.04 4.04 -19.77
C SER A 74 3.48 4.67 -18.45
N GLU A 75 3.42 3.94 -17.33
CA GLU A 75 3.91 4.41 -16.01
C GLU A 75 5.42 4.70 -16.06
N PHE A 76 6.18 3.79 -16.68
CA PHE A 76 7.62 3.95 -16.88
C PHE A 76 7.93 5.14 -17.79
N HIS A 77 7.18 5.31 -18.88
CA HIS A 77 7.34 6.44 -19.79
C HIS A 77 7.07 7.77 -19.08
N ARG A 78 5.98 7.87 -18.32
CA ARG A 78 5.62 9.09 -17.58
C ARG A 78 6.70 9.50 -16.58
N THR A 79 7.21 8.53 -15.80
CA THR A 79 8.28 8.78 -14.83
C THR A 79 9.62 9.10 -15.49
N SER A 80 9.89 8.52 -16.68
CA SER A 80 11.08 8.82 -17.48
C SER A 80 11.04 10.22 -18.10
N VAL A 81 9.89 10.63 -18.67
CA VAL A 81 9.70 11.99 -19.20
C VAL A 81 9.81 13.03 -18.08
N ALA A 82 9.34 12.71 -16.88
CA ALA A 82 9.53 13.53 -15.69
C ALA A 82 10.96 13.52 -15.12
N ARG A 83 11.90 12.77 -15.75
CA ARG A 83 13.30 12.60 -15.31
C ARG A 83 13.45 12.09 -13.87
N MET A 84 12.53 11.24 -13.44
CA MET A 84 12.58 10.63 -12.11
C MET A 84 13.36 9.31 -12.09
N THR A 85 13.46 8.62 -13.24
CA THR A 85 14.10 7.31 -13.36
C THR A 85 15.59 7.40 -13.69
N SER A 86 16.38 6.52 -13.07
CA SER A 86 17.81 6.39 -13.40
C SER A 86 18.00 5.71 -14.76
N PRO A 87 18.79 6.27 -15.69
CA PRO A 87 19.16 5.60 -16.95
C PRO A 87 20.01 4.34 -16.73
N HIS A 88 20.64 4.20 -15.55
CA HIS A 88 21.39 3.01 -15.17
C HIS A 88 20.51 1.93 -14.52
N GLY A 89 19.20 2.19 -14.35
CA GLY A 89 18.26 1.20 -13.82
C GLY A 89 18.55 0.79 -12.38
N ARG A 90 19.23 1.64 -11.58
CA ARG A 90 19.54 1.38 -10.18
C ARG A 90 19.16 2.56 -9.28
N CYS A 91 18.81 2.26 -8.02
CA CYS A 91 18.74 3.27 -6.98
C CYS A 91 20.14 3.41 -6.33
N ALA A 92 20.89 4.45 -6.70
CA ALA A 92 22.18 4.75 -6.08
C ALA A 92 21.99 5.61 -4.81
N THR A 93 21.26 5.10 -3.83
CA THR A 93 20.83 5.86 -2.64
C THR A 93 22.05 6.37 -1.86
N PHE A 94 22.10 7.69 -1.65
CA PHE A 94 23.19 8.42 -0.98
C PHE A 94 24.55 8.42 -1.71
N ASP A 95 24.61 7.97 -2.96
CA ASP A 95 25.80 8.04 -3.80
C ASP A 95 25.99 9.45 -4.40
N LYS A 96 27.23 9.85 -4.67
CA LYS A 96 27.55 11.12 -5.35
C LYS A 96 27.01 11.17 -6.78
N ASP A 97 26.89 10.01 -7.41
CA ASP A 97 26.42 9.85 -8.80
C ASP A 97 24.95 9.41 -8.85
N ALA A 98 24.16 9.72 -7.81
CA ALA A 98 22.72 9.41 -7.78
C ALA A 98 21.95 10.23 -8.84
N ASP A 99 21.26 9.52 -9.73
CA ASP A 99 20.68 10.08 -10.97
C ASP A 99 19.19 9.72 -11.18
N GLY A 100 18.53 9.17 -10.17
CA GLY A 100 17.11 8.80 -10.19
C GLY A 100 16.82 7.52 -9.43
N PHE A 101 15.57 7.03 -9.49
CA PHE A 101 15.19 5.74 -8.92
C PHE A 101 14.98 4.68 -10.02
N ALA A 102 15.07 3.41 -9.64
CA ALA A 102 14.69 2.28 -10.47
C ALA A 102 13.29 1.80 -10.05
N PRO A 103 12.30 1.74 -10.97
CA PRO A 103 11.00 1.19 -10.67
C PRO A 103 11.10 -0.27 -10.24
N GLY A 104 10.41 -0.61 -9.15
CA GLY A 104 10.32 -1.96 -8.63
C GLY A 104 8.88 -2.43 -8.51
N GLU A 105 8.71 -3.75 -8.48
CA GLU A 105 7.44 -4.43 -8.22
C GLU A 105 7.52 -5.19 -6.91
N GLY A 106 6.37 -5.43 -6.29
CA GLY A 106 6.31 -6.19 -5.06
C GLY A 106 4.92 -6.21 -4.44
N CYS A 107 4.71 -7.19 -3.55
CA CYS A 107 3.52 -7.32 -2.74
C CYS A 107 3.95 -7.63 -1.30
N VAL A 108 3.33 -6.97 -0.33
CA VAL A 108 3.58 -7.17 1.10
C VAL A 108 2.24 -7.16 1.83
N THR A 109 2.10 -8.05 2.81
CA THR A 109 0.94 -8.08 3.71
C THR A 109 1.43 -8.22 5.16
N LEU A 110 0.83 -7.45 6.05
CA LEU A 110 1.05 -7.45 7.49
C LEU A 110 -0.26 -7.73 8.20
N ILE A 111 -0.21 -8.55 9.26
CA ILE A 111 -1.31 -8.77 10.18
C ILE A 111 -0.95 -8.09 11.49
N LEU A 112 -1.82 -7.19 11.95
CA LEU A 112 -1.56 -6.32 13.09
C LEU A 112 -2.62 -6.53 14.16
N LYS A 113 -2.19 -6.51 15.41
CA LYS A 113 -3.03 -6.52 16.62
C LYS A 113 -2.41 -5.57 17.64
N ARG A 114 -3.19 -5.17 18.66
CA ARG A 114 -2.60 -4.54 19.84
C ARG A 114 -1.68 -5.54 20.53
N LEU A 115 -0.57 -5.07 21.08
CA LEU A 115 0.47 -5.95 21.67
C LEU A 115 -0.10 -6.83 22.79
N GLU A 116 -0.96 -6.27 23.64
CA GLU A 116 -1.63 -7.00 24.71
C GLU A 116 -2.50 -8.16 24.19
N ASP A 117 -3.23 -7.95 23.08
CA ASP A 117 -4.05 -8.98 22.46
C ASP A 117 -3.18 -10.06 21.79
N ALA A 118 -2.09 -9.67 21.15
CA ALA A 118 -1.15 -10.61 20.56
C ALA A 118 -0.48 -11.51 21.61
N VAL A 119 -0.08 -10.92 22.76
CA VAL A 119 0.49 -11.66 23.89
C VAL A 119 -0.55 -12.58 24.54
N ARG A 120 -1.77 -12.07 24.79
CA ARG A 120 -2.86 -12.86 25.37
C ARG A 120 -3.20 -14.08 24.52
N ASP A 121 -3.22 -13.90 23.20
CA ASP A 121 -3.64 -14.94 22.27
C ASP A 121 -2.47 -15.87 21.87
N GLY A 122 -1.25 -15.61 22.35
CA GLY A 122 -0.06 -16.44 22.12
C GLY A 122 0.48 -16.35 20.69
N ASP A 123 0.28 -15.21 20.02
CA ASP A 123 0.71 -15.01 18.64
C ASP A 123 2.24 -14.94 18.50
N ASN A 124 2.75 -15.34 17.33
CA ASN A 124 4.15 -15.14 16.98
C ASN A 124 4.41 -13.67 16.60
N ILE A 125 4.92 -12.88 17.55
CA ILE A 125 5.21 -11.46 17.36
C ILE A 125 6.56 -11.30 16.66
N LEU A 126 6.53 -10.90 15.38
CA LEU A 126 7.75 -10.65 14.60
C LEU A 126 8.41 -9.30 14.95
N PHE A 127 7.60 -8.25 15.12
CA PHE A 127 8.05 -6.87 15.38
C PHE A 127 6.99 -6.10 16.16
N VAL A 128 7.38 -5.01 16.82
CA VAL A 128 6.47 -4.08 17.51
C VAL A 128 6.56 -2.70 16.88
N ILE A 129 5.41 -2.11 16.53
CA ILE A 129 5.32 -0.74 16.02
C ILE A 129 5.14 0.20 17.20
N LEU A 130 6.19 0.98 17.52
CA LEU A 130 6.18 1.91 18.65
C LEU A 130 5.39 3.20 18.36
N GLY A 131 5.35 3.62 17.10
CA GLY A 131 4.65 4.84 16.71
C GLY A 131 4.63 5.03 15.20
N THR A 132 3.62 5.76 14.73
CA THR A 132 3.49 6.18 13.34
C THR A 132 2.96 7.61 13.29
N SER A 133 3.32 8.35 12.25
CA SER A 133 2.83 9.71 12.02
C SER A 133 2.70 9.96 10.53
N SER A 134 1.65 10.68 10.14
CA SER A 134 1.52 11.22 8.79
C SER A 134 1.45 12.74 8.88
N TRP A 135 2.25 13.43 8.08
CA TRP A 135 2.26 14.87 8.00
C TRP A 135 2.25 15.32 6.56
N SER A 136 1.54 16.42 6.28
CA SER A 136 1.54 17.07 4.99
C SER A 136 2.10 18.48 5.13
N LYS A 137 3.01 18.84 4.22
CA LYS A 137 3.52 20.21 4.13
C LYS A 137 2.48 21.07 3.44
N TRP A 138 1.82 21.94 4.21
CA TRP A 138 1.05 23.04 3.64
C TRP A 138 2.00 24.16 3.19
N PHE A 139 1.76 24.71 2.00
CA PHE A 139 2.54 25.83 1.46
C PHE A 139 2.48 27.04 2.40
N LYS A 140 3.63 27.43 2.96
CA LYS A 140 3.94 28.83 3.26
C LYS A 140 4.59 29.42 2.01
N THR A 141 3.79 30.09 1.18
CA THR A 141 4.25 31.12 0.23
C THR A 141 3.08 32.05 -0.03
N MET A 142 2.95 33.05 0.83
CA MET A 142 2.28 34.33 0.58
C MET A 142 3.04 35.37 1.41
N ASP A 143 4.31 35.58 1.08
CA ASP A 143 5.09 36.79 1.41
C ASP A 143 5.80 37.24 0.12
#